data_AF-A0A0R3RST2-F1
#
_entry.id   AF-A0A0R3RST2-F1
#
_cell.length_a   1.000
_cell.length_b   1.000
_cell.length_c   1.000
_cell.angle_alpha   90.00
_cell.angle_beta   90.00
_cell.angle_gamma   90.00
#
_symmetry.space_group_name_H-M   'P 1'
#
loop_
_entity.id
_entity.type
_entity.pdbx_description
1 polymer ?
#
loop_
_entity_poly.entity_id
_entity_poly.type
_entity_poly.pdbx_seq_one_letter_code
_entity_poly.pdbx_strand_id
1 'polypeptide(L)'
;MLLAFPCLISILFASINRTVSADRIDLPNSINLSREFIFPREVLLFTAVSFHSPRANFLRIRHMNRSICSLNAMGNATFPCRCFPFPSDNYELLIDNTSILKFSVIVGKKFWKISENAIICQPLTVEFDSNIFCSGLNLSLHLQRVPPTINSDRNDELKFISEAEMPLEKKLTFPCYHLCLPGIYRIVVMNDGWIVQVIKAIKLQQTDEISISLPRPYIFPRCLDYLKIIWTNLSCPVQDLEFKIRVFAVPEGSNFEQSYYMEEYDIELSQGALELPCYQFDIIYAQFCFEIVSVQKLTARFNEWARRCVYTENC
;
A
#
# COMPACT_ATOMS: atom_id res chain seq x y z
N MET A 1 30.60 -25.03 -33.73
CA MET A 1 31.42 -23.90 -33.22
C MET A 1 30.48 -22.74 -32.96
N LEU A 2 30.02 -22.57 -31.72
CA LEU A 2 29.46 -21.35 -31.15
C LEU A 2 29.21 -21.65 -29.66
N LEU A 3 29.88 -20.85 -28.83
CA LEU A 3 30.05 -21.03 -27.40
C LEU A 3 28.77 -20.60 -26.65
N ALA A 4 28.33 -21.47 -25.75
CA ALA A 4 27.36 -21.15 -24.71
C ALA A 4 28.07 -20.45 -23.55
N PHE A 5 27.52 -19.33 -23.07
CA PHE A 5 27.89 -18.69 -21.81
C PHE A 5 26.73 -18.84 -20.81
N PRO A 6 26.91 -19.56 -19.69
CA PRO A 6 26.11 -19.35 -18.50
C PRO A 6 26.93 -18.54 -17.48
N CYS A 7 26.38 -17.41 -17.05
CA CYS A 7 26.93 -16.61 -15.96
C CYS A 7 26.42 -17.21 -14.62
N LEU A 8 27.27 -17.98 -13.95
CA LEU A 8 27.08 -18.47 -12.59
C LEU A 8 27.76 -17.48 -11.62
N ILE A 9 26.97 -16.79 -10.81
CA ILE A 9 27.48 -16.05 -9.65
C ILE A 9 27.28 -16.94 -8.42
N SER A 10 28.37 -17.56 -7.96
CA SER A 10 28.42 -18.29 -6.71
C SER A 10 28.44 -17.32 -5.52
N ILE A 11 27.44 -17.46 -4.65
CA ILE A 11 27.36 -16.80 -3.34
C ILE A 11 28.23 -17.60 -2.37
N LEU A 12 29.33 -17.01 -1.90
CA LEU A 12 30.14 -17.54 -0.81
C LEU A 12 29.58 -17.08 0.52
N PHE A 13 28.99 -18.02 1.25
CA PHE A 13 28.72 -17.90 2.69
C PHE A 13 30.05 -17.96 3.45
N ALA A 14 30.36 -16.93 4.22
CA ALA A 14 31.35 -16.99 5.29
C ALA A 14 30.63 -16.79 6.63
N SER A 15 30.31 -17.90 7.27
CA SER A 15 29.98 -17.97 8.70
C SER A 15 31.24 -17.70 9.51
N ILE A 16 31.25 -16.64 10.33
CA ILE A 16 32.28 -16.46 11.35
C ILE A 16 31.62 -16.52 12.72
N ASN A 17 31.85 -17.65 13.38
CA ASN A 17 31.67 -17.86 14.81
C ASN A 17 32.53 -16.86 15.59
N ARG A 18 31.92 -16.07 16.48
CA ARG A 18 32.65 -15.36 17.54
C ARG A 18 32.88 -16.32 18.71
N THR A 19 34.09 -16.82 18.83
CA THR A 19 34.61 -17.34 20.09
C THR A 19 35.18 -16.20 20.92
N VAL A 20 34.75 -16.17 22.18
CA VAL A 20 35.31 -15.36 23.26
C VAL A 20 36.69 -15.91 23.60
N SER A 21 37.72 -15.05 23.64
CA SER A 21 38.92 -15.32 24.42
C SER A 21 39.42 -14.02 25.04
N ALA A 22 39.54 -14.07 26.35
CA ALA A 22 40.27 -13.10 27.14
C ALA A 22 41.75 -13.17 26.77
N ASP A 23 42.40 -12.02 26.63
CA ASP A 23 43.81 -11.89 27.00
C ASP A 23 44.07 -10.48 27.55
N ARG A 24 44.81 -10.48 28.66
CA ARG A 24 45.23 -9.35 29.48
C ARG A 24 46.75 -9.33 29.28
N ILE A 25 47.38 -8.26 28.81
CA ILE A 25 48.14 -7.23 29.56
C ILE A 25 48.97 -6.55 28.44
N ASP A 26 48.93 -5.23 28.26
CA ASP A 26 50.01 -4.35 28.71
C ASP A 26 49.51 -2.90 28.82
N LEU A 27 49.75 -2.30 29.99
CA LEU A 27 49.68 -0.85 30.18
C LEU A 27 50.98 -0.22 29.68
N PRO A 28 50.88 0.90 28.96
CA PRO A 28 51.73 2.05 29.27
C PRO A 28 50.88 3.24 29.70
N ASN A 29 51.23 3.81 30.84
CA ASN A 29 50.81 5.12 31.30
C ASN A 29 51.00 6.17 30.19
N SER A 30 49.91 6.73 29.68
CA SER A 30 49.86 8.14 29.34
C SER A 30 48.43 8.64 29.54
N ILE A 31 48.31 9.54 30.51
CA ILE A 31 47.11 10.30 30.83
C ILE A 31 46.85 11.24 29.66
N ASN A 32 45.79 10.97 28.89
CA ASN A 32 45.03 11.97 28.13
C ASN A 32 43.73 11.33 27.60
N LEU A 33 42.82 10.98 28.50
CA LEU A 33 41.43 10.72 28.16
C LEU A 33 40.71 12.07 28.04
N SER A 34 40.95 12.79 26.95
CA SER A 34 39.92 13.69 26.42
C SER A 34 38.78 12.77 25.98
N ARG A 35 37.72 12.67 26.79
CA ARG A 35 36.45 12.06 26.34
C ARG A 35 35.94 12.89 25.17
N GLU A 36 36.30 12.46 23.97
CA GLU A 36 35.84 13.07 22.74
C GLU A 36 34.31 13.00 22.69
N PHE A 37 33.71 14.09 22.23
CA PHE A 37 32.29 14.15 21.97
C PHE A 37 31.98 13.20 20.80
N ILE A 38 31.30 12.08 21.08
CA ILE A 38 30.93 11.08 20.06
C ILE A 38 29.42 11.14 19.86
N PHE A 39 29.00 11.54 18.66
CA PHE A 39 27.61 11.51 18.23
C PHE A 39 27.48 10.57 17.01
N PRO A 40 26.43 9.74 16.94
CA PRO A 40 26.27 8.79 15.83
C PRO A 40 26.06 9.51 14.49
N ARG A 41 26.63 8.94 13.43
CA ARG A 41 26.42 9.42 12.04
C ARG A 41 25.08 8.96 11.45
N GLU A 42 24.51 7.91 12.01
CA GLU A 42 23.19 7.39 11.66
C GLU A 42 22.36 7.25 12.93
N VAL A 43 21.21 7.91 12.95
CA VAL A 43 20.26 7.87 14.06
C VAL A 43 19.02 7.12 13.59
N LEU A 44 18.56 6.15 14.38
CA LEU A 44 17.31 5.47 14.09
C LEU A 44 16.13 6.38 14.41
N LEU A 45 15.15 6.40 13.51
CA LEU A 45 13.88 7.06 13.72
C LEU A 45 13.28 6.66 15.08
N PHE A 46 12.70 7.64 15.79
CA PHE A 46 12.03 7.46 17.09
C PHE A 46 12.91 6.87 18.20
N THR A 47 14.24 6.96 18.08
CA THR A 47 15.15 6.58 19.16
C THR A 47 15.71 7.79 19.89
N ALA A 48 15.82 7.69 21.22
CA ALA A 48 16.53 8.69 22.00
C ALA A 48 18.04 8.48 21.85
N VAL A 49 18.79 9.57 21.65
CA VAL A 49 20.24 9.51 21.46
C VAL A 49 20.93 10.06 22.70
N SER A 50 21.56 9.17 23.44
CA SER A 50 22.37 9.52 24.61
C SER A 50 23.83 9.69 24.22
N PHE A 51 24.47 10.73 24.71
CA PHE A 51 25.87 11.07 24.43
C PHE A 51 26.50 11.77 25.64
N HIS A 52 27.83 11.90 25.61
CA HIS A 52 28.57 12.59 26.65
C HIS A 52 29.11 13.92 26.13
N SER A 53 28.77 15.03 26.80
CA SER A 53 29.33 16.36 26.54
C SER A 53 30.35 16.71 27.64
N PRO A 54 31.66 16.79 27.34
CA PRO A 54 32.68 17.07 28.36
C PRO A 54 32.63 18.51 28.89
N ARG A 55 31.95 19.42 28.18
CA ARG A 55 31.78 20.83 28.54
C ARG A 55 30.30 21.22 28.50
N ALA A 56 29.98 22.30 29.21
CA ALA A 56 28.66 22.92 29.11
C ALA A 56 28.52 23.57 27.74
N ASN A 57 27.65 22.98 26.92
CA ASN A 57 27.44 23.38 25.53
C ASN A 57 25.95 23.61 25.28
N PHE A 58 25.62 24.61 24.46
CA PHE A 58 24.28 24.72 23.88
C PHE A 58 24.24 23.89 22.59
N LEU A 59 23.47 22.80 22.64
CA LEU A 59 23.40 21.81 21.57
C LEU A 59 22.08 21.95 20.82
N ARG A 60 22.14 21.90 19.49
CA ARG A 60 20.95 22.04 18.64
C ARG A 60 20.98 21.04 17.49
N ILE A 61 19.84 20.40 17.26
CA ILE A 61 19.57 19.60 16.07
C ILE A 61 18.85 20.48 15.06
N ARG A 62 19.39 20.56 13.85
CA ARG A 62 18.87 21.36 12.74
C ARG A 62 18.58 20.45 11.54
N HIS A 63 17.52 20.76 10.81
CA HIS A 63 17.19 20.17 9.52
C HIS A 63 16.75 21.28 8.57
N MET A 64 17.34 21.35 7.38
CA MET A 64 17.02 22.37 6.34
C MET A 64 16.82 23.79 6.91
N ASN A 65 17.80 24.26 7.69
CA ASN A 65 17.81 25.56 8.37
C ASN A 65 16.77 25.79 9.48
N ARG A 66 15.94 24.80 9.81
CA ARG A 66 15.01 24.85 10.94
C ARG A 66 15.58 24.11 12.15
N SER A 67 15.55 24.74 13.32
CA SER A 67 15.89 24.09 14.58
C SER A 67 14.78 23.13 14.97
N ILE A 68 15.07 21.84 15.09
CA ILE A 68 14.11 20.82 15.53
C ILE A 68 14.12 20.73 17.06
N CYS A 69 15.31 20.63 17.65
CA CYS A 69 15.49 20.48 19.09
C CYS A 69 16.70 21.26 19.57
N SER A 70 16.65 21.70 20.82
CA SER A 70 17.79 22.30 21.50
C SER A 70 17.82 21.88 22.96
N LEU A 71 19.03 21.73 23.50
CA LEU A 71 19.24 21.46 24.92
C LEU A 71 20.54 22.08 25.41
N ASN A 72 20.56 22.43 26.69
CA ASN A 72 21.79 22.76 27.41
C ASN A 72 22.23 21.52 28.18
N ALA A 73 23.47 21.08 27.99
CA ALA A 73 23.98 19.95 28.76
C ALA A 73 25.47 20.02 29.06
N MET A 74 25.81 19.42 30.20
CA MET A 74 27.16 19.12 30.67
C MET A 74 27.12 17.71 31.27
N GLY A 75 28.04 16.84 30.85
CA GLY A 75 28.02 15.42 31.22
C GLY A 75 27.13 14.57 30.31
N ASN A 76 26.42 13.60 30.87
CA ASN A 76 25.56 12.71 30.11
C ASN A 76 24.26 13.42 29.73
N ALA A 77 23.95 13.44 28.44
CA ALA A 77 22.81 14.13 27.88
C ALA A 77 22.06 13.22 26.90
N THR A 78 20.78 13.49 26.70
CA THR A 78 19.94 12.70 25.80
C THR A 78 19.07 13.63 24.96
N PHE A 79 19.18 13.51 23.63
CA PHE A 79 18.15 14.04 22.75
C PHE A 79 16.96 13.08 22.76
N PRO A 80 15.74 13.54 23.09
CA PRO A 80 14.56 12.68 23.08
C PRO A 80 14.22 12.25 21.64
N CYS A 81 13.50 11.13 21.49
CA CYS A 81 13.12 10.57 20.20
C CYS A 81 12.40 11.54 19.25
N ARG A 82 11.67 12.53 19.79
CA ARG A 82 10.93 13.53 19.03
C ARG A 82 11.84 14.48 18.23
N CYS A 83 13.13 14.49 18.54
CA CYS A 83 14.13 15.26 17.79
C CYS A 83 14.51 14.63 16.45
N PHE A 84 14.06 13.39 16.20
CA PHE A 84 14.29 12.65 14.97
C PHE A 84 12.95 12.14 14.39
N PRO A 85 12.03 13.06 14.03
CA PRO A 85 10.64 12.72 13.71
C PRO A 85 10.44 12.10 12.32
N PHE A 86 11.37 12.29 11.39
CA PHE A 86 11.29 11.79 10.01
C PHE A 86 12.68 11.47 9.44
N PRO A 87 12.80 10.55 8.46
CA PRO A 87 14.07 10.21 7.86
C PRO A 87 14.59 11.31 6.93
N SER A 88 15.89 11.60 6.99
CA SER A 88 16.56 12.54 6.09
C SER A 88 18.09 12.46 6.27
N ASP A 89 18.84 12.73 5.21
CA ASP A 89 20.31 12.86 5.25
C ASP A 89 20.78 14.29 5.59
N ASN A 90 19.85 15.22 5.79
CA ASN A 90 20.12 16.65 5.96
C ASN A 90 20.06 17.12 7.42
N TYR A 91 20.28 16.23 8.39
CA TYR A 91 20.35 16.62 9.78
C TYR A 91 21.75 17.12 10.15
N GLU A 92 21.78 18.12 11.02
CA GLU A 92 23.01 18.74 11.49
C GLU A 92 22.95 18.90 13.01
N LEU A 93 24.07 18.58 13.65
CA LEU A 93 24.31 18.86 15.06
C LEU A 93 25.17 20.13 15.17
N LEU A 94 24.65 21.11 15.89
CA LEU A 94 25.32 22.37 16.17
C LEU A 94 25.72 22.44 17.65
N ILE A 95 26.92 22.93 17.89
CA ILE A 95 27.42 23.35 19.20
C ILE A 95 27.64 24.86 19.14
N ASP A 96 26.96 25.62 19.99
CA ASP A 96 27.07 27.08 20.04
C ASP A 96 26.88 27.74 18.66
N ASN A 97 25.86 27.28 17.92
CA ASN A 97 25.52 27.67 16.54
C ASN A 97 26.53 27.30 15.44
N THR A 98 27.61 26.58 15.76
CA THR A 98 28.54 26.05 14.76
C THR A 98 28.18 24.61 14.42
N SER A 99 27.99 24.29 13.14
CA SER A 99 27.73 22.92 12.69
C SER A 99 28.98 22.07 12.87
N ILE A 100 28.88 21.02 13.70
CA ILE A 100 30.00 20.13 13.99
C ILE A 100 29.88 18.81 13.23
N LEU A 101 28.66 18.32 13.01
CA LEU A 101 28.42 17.04 12.38
C LEU A 101 27.15 17.06 11.52
N LYS A 102 27.26 16.49 10.32
CA LYS A 102 26.12 16.08 9.50
C LYS A 102 25.84 14.61 9.74
N PHE A 103 24.58 14.25 9.88
CA PHE A 103 24.16 12.87 10.14
C PHE A 103 22.83 12.58 9.44
N SER A 104 22.54 11.29 9.30
CA SER A 104 21.29 10.81 8.70
C SER A 104 20.36 10.26 9.77
N VAL A 105 19.07 10.56 9.64
CA VAL A 105 18.01 9.84 10.35
C VAL A 105 17.45 8.79 9.39
N ILE A 106 17.52 7.52 9.79
CA ILE A 106 17.13 6.39 8.95
C ILE A 106 15.98 5.61 9.59
N VAL A 107 15.19 4.96 8.74
CA VAL A 107 14.15 4.03 9.18
C VAL A 107 14.79 2.71 9.54
N GLY A 108 14.56 2.25 10.78
CA GLY A 108 15.04 0.96 11.26
C GLY A 108 14.19 -0.22 10.77
N LYS A 109 13.81 -1.10 11.70
CA LYS A 109 12.94 -2.25 11.40
C LYS A 109 11.53 -1.78 11.06
N LYS A 110 10.82 -2.57 10.25
CA LYS A 110 9.38 -2.38 10.03
C LYS A 110 8.65 -2.49 11.37
N PHE A 111 7.82 -1.50 11.66
CA PHE A 111 7.04 -1.41 12.90
C PHE A 111 5.54 -1.51 12.68
N TRP A 112 5.16 -1.98 11.50
CA TRP A 112 3.77 -2.18 11.10
C TRP A 112 3.59 -3.59 10.58
N LYS A 113 2.35 -4.07 10.67
CA LYS A 113 1.88 -5.33 10.10
C LYS A 113 0.57 -5.06 9.36
N ILE A 114 0.50 -5.56 8.14
CA ILE A 114 -0.68 -5.47 7.28
C ILE A 114 -0.97 -6.84 6.68
N SER A 115 -2.22 -7.11 6.31
CA SER A 115 -2.56 -8.32 5.55
C SER A 115 -1.85 -8.30 4.20
N GLU A 116 -1.21 -9.40 3.85
CA GLU A 116 -0.57 -9.57 2.53
C GLU A 116 -1.60 -9.75 1.41
N ASN A 117 -2.79 -10.25 1.75
CA ASN A 117 -3.90 -10.51 0.84
C ASN A 117 -5.00 -9.48 1.07
N ALA A 118 -4.69 -8.20 0.86
CA ALA A 118 -5.72 -7.17 0.88
C ALA A 118 -6.64 -7.35 -0.33
N ILE A 119 -7.94 -7.51 -0.07
CA ILE A 119 -8.98 -7.75 -1.09
C ILE A 119 -9.72 -6.42 -1.33
N ILE A 120 -10.11 -6.18 -2.57
CA ILE A 120 -10.92 -5.02 -2.96
C ILE A 120 -12.25 -5.01 -2.18
N CYS A 121 -12.73 -3.83 -1.78
CA CYS A 121 -13.94 -3.68 -0.97
C CYS A 121 -13.96 -4.42 0.37
N GLN A 122 -12.79 -4.76 0.94
CA GLN A 122 -12.70 -5.27 2.31
C GLN A 122 -11.97 -4.29 3.23
N PRO A 123 -12.31 -4.26 4.53
CA PRO A 123 -11.64 -3.40 5.49
C PRO A 123 -10.17 -3.80 5.62
N LEU A 124 -9.28 -2.82 5.66
CA LEU A 124 -7.84 -3.05 5.76
C LEU A 124 -7.33 -2.60 7.12
N THR A 125 -6.86 -3.56 7.89
CA THR A 125 -6.33 -3.30 9.22
C THR A 125 -4.82 -3.24 9.18
N VAL A 126 -4.27 -2.17 9.78
CA VAL A 126 -2.85 -1.97 10.01
C VAL A 126 -2.60 -1.96 11.51
N GLU A 127 -1.68 -2.82 11.94
CA GLU A 127 -1.26 -2.90 13.34
C GLU A 127 0.16 -2.35 13.46
N PHE A 128 0.40 -1.55 14.49
CA PHE A 128 1.69 -0.91 14.74
C PHE A 128 2.28 -1.40 16.07
N ASP A 129 3.61 -1.50 16.12
CA ASP A 129 4.31 -1.75 17.38
C ASP A 129 4.19 -0.54 18.31
N SER A 130 3.47 -0.73 19.41
CA SER A 130 3.20 0.33 20.39
C SER A 130 4.45 0.91 21.03
N ASN A 131 5.58 0.19 20.99
CA ASN A 131 6.83 0.63 21.61
C ASN A 131 7.58 1.69 20.79
N ILE A 132 7.11 1.97 19.57
CA ILE A 132 7.81 2.82 18.61
C ILE A 132 7.22 4.23 18.57
N PHE A 133 6.07 4.46 19.21
CA PHE A 133 5.47 5.79 19.28
C PHE A 133 6.23 6.70 20.24
N CYS A 134 6.89 7.72 19.69
CA CYS A 134 7.48 8.77 20.49
C CYS A 134 6.40 9.77 20.93
N SER A 135 6.24 9.95 22.24
CA SER A 135 5.29 10.91 22.80
C SER A 135 5.56 12.33 22.29
N GLY A 136 4.52 13.01 21.81
CA GLY A 136 4.60 14.39 21.32
C GLY A 136 4.84 14.53 19.81
N LEU A 137 4.82 13.43 19.06
CA LEU A 137 4.71 13.46 17.59
C LEU A 137 3.24 13.39 17.17
N ASN A 138 2.89 14.12 16.12
CA ASN A 138 1.56 14.12 15.54
C ASN A 138 1.56 13.21 14.31
N LEU A 139 1.55 11.91 14.56
CA LEU A 139 1.61 10.89 13.52
C LEU A 139 0.22 10.63 12.95
N SER A 140 0.11 10.62 11.63
CA SER A 140 -1.09 10.24 10.90
C SER A 140 -0.78 9.19 9.85
N LEU A 141 -1.79 8.38 9.53
CA LEU A 141 -1.75 7.37 8.51
C LEU A 141 -2.57 7.83 7.31
N HIS A 142 -1.94 7.89 6.15
CA HIS A 142 -2.56 8.29 4.90
C HIS A 142 -2.69 7.08 3.99
N LEU A 143 -3.92 6.73 3.61
CA LEU A 143 -4.16 5.82 2.50
C LEU A 143 -4.12 6.63 1.22
N GLN A 144 -3.19 6.30 0.34
CA GLN A 144 -3.04 6.98 -0.94
C GLN A 144 -3.25 6.03 -2.10
N ARG A 145 -3.89 6.50 -3.16
CA ARG A 145 -4.16 5.72 -4.37
C ARG A 145 -3.57 6.42 -5.59
N VAL A 146 -3.01 5.65 -6.51
CA VAL A 146 -2.77 6.12 -7.87
C VAL A 146 -4.05 5.88 -8.66
N PRO A 147 -4.75 6.93 -9.13
CA PRO A 147 -5.84 6.76 -10.07
C PRO A 147 -5.27 6.12 -11.34
N PRO A 148 -5.91 5.08 -11.88
CA PRO A 148 -5.43 4.48 -13.11
C PRO A 148 -5.66 5.48 -14.26
N THR A 149 -4.59 6.18 -14.69
CA THR A 149 -4.61 7.15 -15.78
C THR A 149 -4.68 6.47 -17.14
N ILE A 150 -5.37 7.10 -18.10
CA ILE A 150 -5.61 6.56 -19.45
C ILE A 150 -4.37 6.79 -20.36
N ASN A 151 -3.55 7.80 -20.05
CA ASN A 151 -2.25 8.04 -20.68
C ASN A 151 -1.20 8.20 -19.58
N SER A 152 -0.31 7.23 -19.44
CA SER A 152 0.98 7.47 -18.79
C SER A 152 2.03 7.56 -19.89
N ASP A 153 2.46 8.77 -20.22
CA ASP A 153 3.75 8.93 -20.87
C ASP A 153 4.81 8.29 -19.95
N ARG A 154 5.77 7.58 -20.54
CA ARG A 154 6.71 6.67 -19.86
C ARG A 154 7.60 7.32 -18.77
N ASN A 155 7.43 8.61 -18.49
CA ASN A 155 8.20 9.39 -17.52
C ASN A 155 7.37 10.00 -16.39
N ASP A 156 6.05 9.79 -16.31
CA ASP A 156 5.26 10.37 -15.23
C ASP A 156 5.48 9.61 -13.91
N GLU A 157 6.09 10.29 -12.94
CA GLU A 157 6.08 9.87 -11.55
C GLU A 157 4.64 9.59 -11.11
N LEU A 158 4.40 8.41 -10.51
CA LEU A 158 3.06 8.03 -10.05
C LEU A 158 2.52 9.08 -9.07
N LYS A 159 1.49 9.83 -9.49
CA LYS A 159 0.83 10.81 -8.64
C LYS A 159 -0.18 10.12 -7.74
N PHE A 160 0.16 10.04 -6.45
CA PHE A 160 -0.69 9.49 -5.42
C PHE A 160 -1.63 10.57 -4.87
N ILE A 161 -2.93 10.24 -4.76
CA ILE A 161 -3.96 11.08 -4.15
C ILE A 161 -4.34 10.48 -2.80
N SER A 162 -4.58 11.31 -1.78
CA SER A 162 -5.03 10.85 -0.46
C SER A 162 -6.51 10.45 -0.51
N GLU A 163 -6.80 9.19 -0.19
CA GLU A 163 -8.16 8.64 -0.09
C GLU A 163 -8.70 8.70 1.34
N ALA A 164 -7.81 8.58 2.33
CA ALA A 164 -8.15 8.69 3.74
C ALA A 164 -6.95 9.19 4.55
N GLU A 165 -7.24 9.95 5.60
CA GLU A 165 -6.28 10.35 6.63
C GLU A 165 -6.87 10.01 7.98
N MET A 166 -6.08 9.36 8.82
CA MET A 166 -6.49 8.94 10.16
C MET A 166 -5.36 9.15 11.16
N PRO A 167 -5.63 9.54 12.41
CA PRO A 167 -4.60 9.62 13.44
C PRO A 167 -3.98 8.24 13.66
N LEU A 168 -2.67 8.19 13.90
CA LEU A 168 -1.98 6.92 14.07
C LEU A 168 -2.30 6.31 15.43
N GLU A 169 -2.94 5.13 15.41
CA GLU A 169 -3.25 4.34 16.59
C GLU A 169 -2.54 2.98 16.55
N LYS A 170 -2.49 2.26 17.68
CA LYS A 170 -1.88 0.92 17.74
C LYS A 170 -2.49 -0.05 16.71
N LYS A 171 -3.79 0.06 16.47
CA LYS A 171 -4.53 -0.73 15.50
C LYS A 171 -5.52 0.18 14.82
N LEU A 172 -5.45 0.23 13.50
CA LEU A 172 -6.25 1.13 12.69
C LEU A 172 -6.86 0.35 11.54
N THR A 173 -8.14 0.55 11.30
CA THR A 173 -8.87 -0.12 10.23
C THR A 173 -9.39 0.93 9.26
N PHE A 174 -8.88 0.91 8.02
CA PHE A 174 -9.51 1.63 6.92
C PHE A 174 -10.82 0.92 6.56
N PRO A 175 -11.95 1.64 6.56
CA PRO A 175 -13.20 1.12 6.06
C PRO A 175 -13.09 0.65 4.62
N CYS A 176 -13.89 -0.37 4.28
CA CYS A 176 -13.85 -1.05 2.99
C CYS A 176 -14.09 -0.13 1.77
N TYR A 177 -14.91 0.92 1.92
CA TYR A 177 -15.30 1.78 0.80
C TYR A 177 -14.12 2.56 0.20
N HIS A 178 -13.09 2.87 1.02
CA HIS A 178 -11.85 3.49 0.54
C HIS A 178 -11.00 2.57 -0.34
N LEU A 179 -11.31 1.27 -0.37
CA LEU A 179 -10.57 0.22 -1.08
C LEU A 179 -11.44 -0.47 -2.14
N CYS A 180 -12.57 0.13 -2.50
CA CYS A 180 -13.47 -0.40 -3.52
C CYS A 180 -13.10 0.02 -4.95
N LEU A 181 -12.24 1.02 -5.09
CA LEU A 181 -11.79 1.48 -6.40
C LEU A 181 -10.54 0.70 -6.82
N PRO A 182 -10.42 0.26 -8.09
CA PRO A 182 -9.18 -0.32 -8.55
C PRO A 182 -8.09 0.75 -8.64
N GLY A 183 -6.85 0.29 -8.43
CA GLY A 183 -5.67 1.14 -8.45
C GLY A 183 -4.55 0.52 -7.65
N ILE A 184 -3.40 1.22 -7.65
CA ILE A 184 -2.29 0.90 -6.77
C ILE A 184 -2.46 1.75 -5.52
N TYR A 185 -2.60 1.09 -4.37
CA TYR A 185 -2.66 1.76 -3.09
C TYR A 185 -1.28 1.76 -2.45
N ARG A 186 -1.02 2.74 -1.61
CA ARG A 186 0.06 2.70 -0.63
C ARG A 186 -0.44 3.33 0.65
N ILE A 187 0.18 2.96 1.75
CA ILE A 187 -0.07 3.60 3.02
C ILE A 187 1.17 4.37 3.41
N VAL A 188 1.01 5.58 3.91
CA VAL A 188 2.13 6.44 4.29
C VAL A 188 1.92 6.91 5.72
N VAL A 189 2.95 6.78 6.54
CA VAL A 189 2.99 7.41 7.86
C VAL A 189 3.54 8.82 7.67
N MET A 190 2.80 9.81 8.13
CA MET A 190 3.13 11.23 8.05
C MET A 190 3.36 11.80 9.46
N ASN A 191 4.23 12.80 9.56
CA ASN A 191 4.37 13.65 10.73
C ASN A 191 4.45 15.12 10.28
N ASP A 192 3.45 15.93 10.60
CA ASP A 192 3.41 17.36 10.27
C ASP A 192 3.78 17.67 8.80
N GLY A 193 3.24 16.87 7.87
CA GLY A 193 3.47 17.01 6.42
C GLY A 193 4.73 16.31 5.88
N TRP A 194 5.56 15.73 6.75
CA TRP A 194 6.73 14.96 6.33
C TRP A 194 6.45 13.47 6.28
N ILE A 195 6.93 12.80 5.23
CA ILE A 195 6.85 11.35 5.09
C ILE A 195 7.82 10.69 6.08
N VAL A 196 7.27 9.97 7.05
CA VAL A 196 8.03 9.19 8.03
C VAL A 196 8.41 7.83 7.45
N GLN A 197 7.43 7.13 6.88
CA GLN A 197 7.63 5.83 6.26
C GLN A 197 6.56 5.57 5.20
N VAL A 198 7.00 5.05 4.05
CA VAL A 198 6.10 4.50 3.03
C VAL A 198 5.94 3.00 3.28
N ILE A 199 4.72 2.58 3.58
CA ILE A 199 4.32 1.17 3.53
C ILE A 199 4.29 0.78 2.05
N LYS A 200 4.96 -0.34 1.70
CA LYS A 200 5.09 -0.83 0.32
C LYS A 200 3.72 -0.79 -0.40
N ALA A 201 3.75 -0.55 -1.72
CA ALA A 201 2.56 -0.58 -2.55
C ALA A 201 1.74 -1.87 -2.34
N ILE A 202 0.43 -1.68 -2.15
CA ILE A 202 -0.57 -2.72 -1.93
C ILE A 202 -1.31 -2.88 -3.25
N LYS A 203 -1.20 -4.07 -3.83
CA LYS A 203 -2.04 -4.48 -4.95
C LYS A 203 -3.24 -5.20 -4.36
N LEU A 204 -4.42 -4.62 -4.50
CA LEU A 204 -5.65 -5.26 -4.06
C LEU A 204 -5.98 -6.44 -4.98
N GLN A 205 -6.34 -7.57 -4.36
CA GLN A 205 -6.87 -8.72 -5.08
C GLN A 205 -8.35 -8.48 -5.42
N GLN A 206 -8.81 -9.05 -6.54
CA GLN A 206 -10.21 -9.00 -6.91
C GLN A 206 -11.03 -9.82 -5.90
N THR A 207 -12.28 -9.42 -5.67
CA THR A 207 -13.17 -10.10 -4.74
C THR A 207 -14.08 -11.06 -5.50
N ASP A 208 -14.30 -12.24 -4.93
CA ASP A 208 -15.31 -13.19 -5.41
C ASP A 208 -16.69 -12.95 -4.76
N GLU A 209 -16.84 -11.88 -3.96
CA GLU A 209 -18.10 -11.53 -3.29
C GLU A 209 -19.23 -11.23 -4.27
N ILE A 210 -18.92 -10.60 -5.42
CA ILE A 210 -19.87 -10.48 -6.52
C ILE A 210 -19.64 -11.65 -7.46
N SER A 211 -20.68 -12.44 -7.65
CA SER A 211 -20.71 -13.56 -8.56
C SER A 211 -22.04 -13.58 -9.30
N ILE A 212 -22.02 -13.99 -10.56
CA ILE A 212 -23.24 -14.16 -11.36
C ILE A 212 -23.61 -15.63 -11.35
N SER A 213 -24.85 -15.91 -10.94
CA SER A 213 -25.47 -17.22 -10.98
C SER A 213 -26.59 -17.22 -12.02
N LEU A 214 -26.55 -18.23 -12.88
CA LEU A 214 -27.58 -18.49 -13.87
C LEU A 214 -28.25 -19.81 -13.50
N PRO A 215 -29.59 -19.91 -13.53
CA PRO A 215 -30.32 -21.10 -13.09
C PRO A 215 -30.04 -22.33 -13.96
N ARG A 216 -29.46 -22.14 -15.14
CA ARG A 216 -29.21 -23.18 -16.14
C ARG A 216 -28.01 -22.84 -17.02
N PRO A 217 -27.36 -23.86 -17.61
CA PRO A 217 -26.20 -23.68 -18.48
C PRO A 217 -26.54 -23.35 -19.94
N TYR A 218 -27.83 -23.39 -20.31
CA TYR A 218 -28.34 -23.05 -21.64
C TYR A 218 -29.61 -22.19 -21.57
N ILE A 219 -29.82 -21.29 -22.52
CA ILE A 219 -31.01 -20.42 -22.58
C ILE A 219 -32.20 -21.23 -23.12
N PHE A 220 -32.09 -21.73 -24.35
CA PHE A 220 -33.12 -22.49 -25.03
C PHE A 220 -32.92 -24.00 -24.87
N PRO A 221 -34.00 -24.81 -24.95
CA PRO A 221 -35.40 -24.43 -25.25
C PRO A 221 -36.20 -23.95 -24.02
N ARG A 222 -35.57 -23.83 -22.85
CA ARG A 222 -36.28 -23.64 -21.58
C ARG A 222 -36.64 -22.18 -21.27
N CYS A 223 -36.14 -21.22 -22.04
CA CYS A 223 -36.51 -19.81 -21.92
C CYS A 223 -37.85 -19.59 -22.63
N LEU A 224 -38.93 -19.49 -21.84
CA LEU A 224 -40.27 -19.23 -22.37
C LEU A 224 -40.61 -17.74 -22.28
N ASP A 225 -40.47 -17.15 -21.10
CA ASP A 225 -40.81 -15.74 -20.86
C ASP A 225 -39.56 -14.89 -20.58
N TYR A 226 -38.83 -15.22 -19.50
CA TYR A 226 -37.65 -14.48 -19.05
C TYR A 226 -36.49 -15.40 -18.65
N LEU A 227 -35.27 -14.90 -18.85
CA LEU A 227 -34.05 -15.42 -18.25
C LEU A 227 -33.75 -14.61 -16.99
N LYS A 228 -33.79 -15.28 -15.83
CA LYS A 228 -33.41 -14.67 -14.55
C LYS A 228 -31.91 -14.77 -14.33
N ILE A 229 -31.25 -13.63 -14.20
CA ILE A 229 -29.84 -13.48 -13.86
C ILE A 229 -29.78 -13.10 -12.38
N ILE A 230 -29.08 -13.89 -11.57
CA ILE A 230 -28.98 -13.68 -10.11
C ILE A 230 -27.54 -13.32 -9.78
N TRP A 231 -27.32 -12.48 -8.77
CA TRP A 231 -25.98 -12.20 -8.28
C TRP A 231 -25.91 -12.09 -6.77
N THR A 232 -24.68 -12.22 -6.26
CA THR A 232 -24.35 -11.94 -4.86
C THR A 232 -24.02 -10.45 -4.67
N ASN A 233 -24.34 -9.93 -3.50
CA ASN A 233 -24.14 -8.52 -3.16
C ASN A 233 -22.76 -8.30 -2.52
N LEU A 234 -22.26 -7.06 -2.58
CA LEU A 234 -21.09 -6.64 -1.82
C LEU A 234 -21.45 -6.50 -0.35
N SER A 235 -20.56 -6.95 0.52
CA SER A 235 -20.65 -6.67 1.96
C SER A 235 -20.45 -5.18 2.29
N CYS A 236 -19.75 -4.45 1.42
CA CYS A 236 -19.40 -3.05 1.59
C CYS A 236 -20.36 -2.11 0.84
N PRO A 237 -21.00 -1.13 1.50
CA PRO A 237 -21.79 -0.11 0.82
C PRO A 237 -20.86 0.92 0.14
N VAL A 238 -21.00 1.10 -1.18
CA VAL A 238 -20.19 2.05 -1.96
C VAL A 238 -21.10 3.03 -2.69
N GLN A 239 -21.03 4.32 -2.34
CA GLN A 239 -21.94 5.34 -2.89
C GLN A 239 -21.46 5.95 -4.22
N ASP A 240 -20.17 5.83 -4.53
CA ASP A 240 -19.54 6.43 -5.71
C ASP A 240 -19.49 5.50 -6.93
N LEU A 241 -20.09 4.31 -6.81
CA LEU A 241 -20.17 3.30 -7.85
C LEU A 241 -21.61 3.12 -8.31
N GLU A 242 -21.82 3.16 -9.61
CA GLU A 242 -23.08 2.79 -10.26
C GLU A 242 -22.90 1.40 -10.87
N PHE A 243 -23.72 0.43 -10.47
CA PHE A 243 -23.60 -0.93 -10.96
C PHE A 243 -24.46 -1.14 -12.19
N LYS A 244 -23.92 -1.94 -13.12
CA LYS A 244 -24.58 -2.24 -14.38
C LYS A 244 -24.35 -3.69 -14.77
N ILE A 245 -25.33 -4.28 -15.46
CA ILE A 245 -25.16 -5.54 -16.17
C ILE A 245 -25.01 -5.25 -17.65
N ARG A 246 -23.93 -5.76 -18.25
CA ARG A 246 -23.70 -5.73 -19.69
C ARG A 246 -23.94 -7.10 -20.28
N VAL A 247 -24.61 -7.11 -21.42
CA VAL A 247 -24.93 -8.33 -22.17
C VAL A 247 -24.11 -8.35 -23.45
N PHE A 248 -23.42 -9.46 -23.66
CA PHE A 248 -22.61 -9.72 -24.84
C PHE A 248 -23.07 -11.00 -25.53
N ALA A 249 -23.15 -10.98 -26.86
CA ALA A 249 -23.42 -12.15 -27.68
C ALA A 249 -22.11 -12.68 -28.29
N VAL A 250 -21.84 -13.97 -28.13
CA VAL A 250 -20.65 -14.63 -28.66
C VAL A 250 -21.01 -15.44 -29.91
N PRO A 251 -20.41 -15.16 -31.08
CA PRO A 251 -20.68 -15.89 -32.31
C PRO A 251 -20.26 -17.36 -32.24
N GLU A 252 -20.84 -18.19 -33.10
CA GLU A 252 -20.36 -19.55 -33.30
C GLU A 252 -18.91 -19.58 -33.78
N GLY A 253 -18.12 -20.51 -33.20
CA GLY A 253 -16.70 -20.64 -33.53
C GLY A 253 -15.78 -19.55 -32.96
N SER A 254 -16.34 -18.60 -32.21
CA SER A 254 -15.61 -17.46 -31.62
C SER A 254 -15.45 -17.59 -30.09
N ASN A 255 -14.69 -16.65 -29.51
CA ASN A 255 -14.54 -16.50 -28.07
C ASN A 255 -15.08 -15.13 -27.62
N PHE A 256 -15.08 -14.87 -26.31
CA PHE A 256 -15.60 -13.63 -25.73
C PHE A 256 -14.93 -12.35 -26.27
N GLU A 257 -13.64 -12.40 -26.64
CA GLU A 257 -12.92 -11.24 -27.20
C GLU A 257 -13.51 -10.77 -28.55
N GLN A 258 -14.25 -11.65 -29.23
CA GLN A 258 -14.95 -11.37 -30.49
C GLN A 258 -16.46 -11.23 -30.28
N SER A 259 -16.89 -10.99 -29.04
CA SER A 259 -18.30 -10.82 -28.73
C SER A 259 -18.85 -9.48 -29.20
N TYR A 260 -20.15 -9.45 -29.44
CA TYR A 260 -20.90 -8.25 -29.75
C TYR A 260 -21.57 -7.72 -28.48
N TYR A 261 -21.29 -6.47 -28.13
CA TYR A 261 -22.06 -5.76 -27.12
C TYR A 261 -23.50 -5.61 -27.60
N MET A 262 -24.46 -6.01 -26.76
CA MET A 262 -25.88 -5.91 -27.06
C MET A 262 -26.52 -4.75 -26.32
N GLU A 263 -26.49 -4.80 -24.99
CA GLU A 263 -27.26 -3.91 -24.14
C GLU A 263 -26.65 -3.82 -22.74
N GLU A 264 -27.01 -2.75 -22.02
CA GLU A 264 -26.60 -2.48 -20.65
C GLU A 264 -27.80 -2.07 -19.82
N TYR A 265 -27.87 -2.58 -18.59
CA TYR A 265 -28.94 -2.37 -17.64
C TYR A 265 -28.37 -1.79 -16.35
N ASP A 266 -28.93 -0.68 -15.89
CA ASP A 266 -28.63 -0.16 -14.56
C ASP A 266 -29.20 -1.11 -13.50
N ILE A 267 -28.38 -1.48 -12.52
CA ILE A 267 -28.77 -2.38 -11.44
C ILE A 267 -28.42 -1.81 -10.08
N GLU A 268 -29.22 -2.17 -9.08
CA GLU A 268 -28.85 -2.02 -7.69
C GLU A 268 -28.43 -3.40 -7.17
N LEU A 269 -27.22 -3.53 -6.61
CA LEU A 269 -26.74 -4.83 -6.15
C LEU A 269 -27.67 -5.47 -5.09
N SER A 270 -28.41 -4.65 -4.33
CA SER A 270 -29.39 -5.09 -3.33
C SER A 270 -30.61 -5.80 -3.91
N GLN A 271 -30.94 -5.58 -5.18
CA GLN A 271 -32.07 -6.28 -5.84
C GLN A 271 -31.76 -7.77 -6.05
N GLY A 272 -30.48 -8.11 -6.25
CA GLY A 272 -29.98 -9.48 -6.33
C GLY A 272 -30.38 -10.27 -7.58
N ALA A 273 -31.24 -9.71 -8.45
CA ALA A 273 -31.62 -10.34 -9.71
C ALA A 273 -32.14 -9.34 -10.76
N LEU A 274 -31.98 -9.72 -12.03
CA LEU A 274 -32.52 -9.05 -13.22
C LEU A 274 -33.20 -10.10 -14.10
N GLU A 275 -34.37 -9.77 -14.63
CA GLU A 275 -35.12 -10.64 -15.54
C GLU A 275 -35.09 -10.03 -16.94
N LEU A 276 -34.45 -10.75 -17.88
CA LEU A 276 -34.36 -10.33 -19.27
C LEU A 276 -35.31 -11.17 -20.13
N PRO A 277 -36.13 -10.56 -20.99
CA PRO A 277 -37.09 -11.31 -21.79
C PRO A 277 -36.39 -12.21 -22.82
N CYS A 278 -36.91 -13.43 -22.99
CA CYS A 278 -36.26 -14.45 -23.82
C CYS A 278 -36.12 -14.06 -25.29
N TYR A 279 -37.00 -13.19 -25.80
CA TYR A 279 -36.95 -12.73 -27.19
C TYR A 279 -35.71 -11.90 -27.53
N GLN A 280 -34.96 -11.42 -26.53
CA GLN A 280 -33.69 -10.70 -26.76
C GLN A 280 -32.56 -11.63 -27.18
N PHE A 281 -32.69 -12.94 -26.92
CA PHE A 281 -31.66 -13.93 -27.24
C PHE A 281 -31.99 -14.63 -28.56
N ASP A 282 -30.98 -14.72 -29.43
CA ASP A 282 -31.10 -15.34 -30.75
C ASP A 282 -30.16 -16.54 -30.87
N ILE A 283 -30.68 -17.63 -31.46
CA ILE A 283 -29.98 -18.90 -31.70
C ILE A 283 -28.80 -18.76 -32.67
N ILE A 284 -28.70 -17.66 -33.42
CA ILE A 284 -27.53 -17.41 -34.29
C ILE A 284 -26.22 -17.21 -33.51
N TYR A 285 -26.30 -16.96 -32.20
CA TYR A 285 -25.14 -16.84 -31.32
C TYR A 285 -24.94 -18.13 -30.53
N ALA A 286 -23.69 -18.53 -30.31
CA ALA A 286 -23.37 -19.74 -29.54
C ALA A 286 -23.60 -19.55 -28.03
N GLN A 287 -23.29 -18.37 -27.52
CA GLN A 287 -23.36 -18.06 -26.09
C GLN A 287 -23.75 -16.61 -25.85
N PHE A 288 -24.30 -16.34 -24.67
CA PHE A 288 -24.45 -15.00 -24.14
C PHE A 288 -23.66 -14.87 -22.84
N CYS A 289 -22.93 -13.78 -22.68
CA CYS A 289 -22.14 -13.49 -21.51
C CYS A 289 -22.70 -12.26 -20.79
N PHE A 290 -22.90 -12.40 -19.49
CA PHE A 290 -23.35 -11.35 -18.60
C PHE A 290 -22.18 -10.88 -17.76
N GLU A 291 -21.97 -9.57 -17.70
CA GLU A 291 -20.89 -8.95 -16.96
C GLU A 291 -21.45 -7.92 -15.98
N ILE A 292 -21.15 -8.08 -14.69
CA ILE A 292 -21.42 -7.05 -13.68
C ILE A 292 -20.22 -6.11 -13.67
N VAL A 293 -20.49 -4.86 -13.99
CA VAL A 293 -19.51 -3.78 -13.93
C VAL A 293 -19.96 -2.70 -12.96
N SER A 294 -19.01 -1.96 -12.41
CA SER A 294 -19.29 -0.68 -11.75
C SER A 294 -18.72 0.47 -12.56
N VAL A 295 -19.43 1.57 -12.62
CA VAL A 295 -18.98 2.85 -13.18
C VAL A 295 -18.67 3.79 -12.03
N GLN A 296 -17.46 4.33 -12.00
CA GLN A 296 -17.13 5.38 -11.04
C GLN A 296 -17.72 6.72 -11.50
N LYS A 297 -18.56 7.36 -10.67
CA LYS A 297 -19.27 8.60 -11.00
C LYS A 297 -18.37 9.74 -11.49
N LEU A 298 -17.19 9.90 -10.88
CA LEU A 298 -16.28 11.01 -11.18
C LEU A 298 -15.42 10.79 -12.44
N THR A 299 -15.08 9.54 -12.76
CA THR A 299 -14.12 9.22 -13.83
C THR A 299 -14.77 8.53 -15.02
N ALA A 300 -16.05 8.16 -14.90
CA ALA A 300 -16.79 7.31 -15.85
C ALA A 300 -16.07 5.99 -16.18
N ARG A 301 -15.17 5.52 -15.30
CA ARG A 301 -14.38 4.31 -15.53
C ARG A 301 -15.17 3.06 -15.14
N PHE A 302 -15.10 2.06 -16.01
CA PHE A 302 -15.66 0.72 -15.78
C PHE A 302 -14.68 -0.17 -15.02
N ASN A 303 -15.23 -0.90 -14.05
CA ASN A 303 -14.52 -1.97 -13.34
C ASN A 303 -15.36 -3.24 -13.44
N GLU A 304 -14.76 -4.29 -14.00
CA GLU A 304 -15.38 -5.62 -14.07
C GLU A 304 -15.29 -6.31 -12.71
N TRP A 305 -16.42 -6.83 -12.24
CA TRP A 305 -16.51 -7.60 -10.99
C TRP A 305 -16.67 -9.08 -11.26
N ALA A 306 -17.59 -9.44 -12.14
CA ALA A 306 -17.90 -10.82 -12.46
C ALA A 306 -18.37 -10.95 -13.90
N ARG A 307 -18.00 -12.05 -14.54
CA ARG A 307 -18.51 -12.44 -15.86
C ARG A 307 -18.96 -13.90 -15.84
N ARG A 308 -20.12 -14.16 -16.43
CA ARG A 308 -20.63 -15.53 -16.61
C ARG A 308 -21.28 -15.69 -17.97
N CYS A 309 -20.91 -16.74 -18.68
CA CYS A 309 -21.48 -17.10 -19.97
C CYS A 309 -22.42 -18.29 -19.85
N VAL A 310 -23.42 -18.31 -20.74
CA VAL A 310 -24.40 -19.38 -20.90
C VAL A 310 -24.52 -19.73 -22.36
N TYR A 311 -24.66 -21.01 -22.68
CA TYR A 311 -24.89 -21.42 -24.06
C TYR A 311 -26.29 -21.01 -24.51
N THR A 312 -26.44 -20.72 -25.80
CA THR A 312 -27.75 -20.38 -26.33
C THR A 312 -28.62 -21.63 -26.40
N GLU A 313 -28.08 -22.73 -26.92
CA GLU A 313 -28.79 -24.00 -27.05
C GLU A 313 -28.04 -25.15 -26.35
N ASN A 314 -28.80 -26.18 -25.98
CA ASN A 314 -28.26 -27.43 -25.46
C ASN A 314 -27.98 -28.38 -26.62
N CYS A 315 -26.78 -28.28 -27.20
CA CYS A 315 -26.30 -29.17 -28.25
C CYS A 315 -25.84 -30.53 -27.70
#